data_AF-A0A366B2Q2-F1
#
_entry.id   AF-A0A366B2Q2-F1
#
_cell.length_a   1.000
_cell.length_b   1.000
_cell.length_c   1.000
_cell.angle_alpha   90.00
_cell.angle_beta   90.00
_cell.angle_gamma   90.00
#
_symmetry.space_group_name_H-M   'P 1'
#
loop_
_entity.id
_entity.type
_entity.pdbx_description
1 polymer ?
#
loop_
_entity_poly.entity_id
_entity_poly.type
_entity_poly.pdbx_seq_one_letter_code
_entity_poly.pdbx_strand_id
1 'polypeptide(L)' 'MKNFAIKLVWFTTIYVFVFAGLCQTNVALPVIMTLYCVGIPLILFMVYTVLTDDYKTTKTFKDWYGDHPMETLEKEEEN' A
#
# COMPACT_ATOMS: atom_id res chain seq x y z
N MET A 1 16.63 2.09 6.64
CA MET A 1 17.33 1.21 5.66
C MET A 1 16.86 1.60 4.27
N LYS A 2 17.76 1.73 3.28
CA LYS A 2 17.36 1.94 1.88
C LYS A 2 16.33 0.87 1.50
N ASN A 3 15.11 1.28 1.18
CA ASN A 3 13.98 0.42 0.81
C ASN A 3 13.27 -0.32 1.97
N PHE A 4 13.22 0.22 3.19
CA PHE A 4 12.45 -0.41 4.28
C PHE A 4 10.94 -0.35 4.02
N ALA A 5 10.41 0.83 3.65
CA ALA A 5 8.98 1.01 3.41
C ALA A 5 8.46 0.05 2.32
N ILE A 6 9.16 -0.07 1.20
CA ILE A 6 8.74 -0.98 0.12
C ILE A 6 8.79 -2.48 0.54
N LYS A 7 9.78 -2.89 1.34
CA LYS A 7 9.85 -4.26 1.86
C LYS A 7 8.69 -4.53 2.82
N LEU A 8 8.36 -3.55 3.66
CA LEU A 8 7.24 -3.63 4.58
C LEU A 8 5.92 -3.76 3.81
N VAL A 9 5.71 -2.99 2.73
CA VAL A 9 4.56 -3.12 1.84
C VAL A 9 4.45 -4.57 1.32
N TRP A 10 5.50 -5.11 0.69
CA TRP A 10 5.49 -6.48 0.19
C TRP A 10 5.15 -7.51 1.26
N PHE A 11 5.75 -7.38 2.44
CA PHE A 11 5.44 -8.26 3.57
C PHE A 11 3.97 -8.16 3.98
N THR A 12 3.44 -6.94 4.15
CA THR A 12 2.04 -6.73 4.53
C THR A 12 1.06 -7.23 3.46
N THR A 13 1.38 -7.10 2.18
CA THR A 13 0.56 -7.62 1.09
C THR A 13 0.50 -9.15 1.13
N ILE A 14 1.65 -9.82 1.27
CA ILE A 14 1.70 -11.29 1.38
C ILE A 14 0.92 -11.75 2.62
N TYR A 15 1.09 -11.06 3.75
CA TYR A 15 0.35 -11.35 4.98
C TYR A 15 -1.16 -11.29 4.76
N VAL A 16 -1.68 -10.20 4.17
CA VAL A 16 -3.11 -10.03 3.90
C VAL A 16 -3.61 -11.08 2.91
N PHE A 17 -2.82 -11.40 1.89
CA PHE A 17 -3.18 -12.42 0.91
C PHE A 17 -3.30 -13.82 1.53
N VAL A 18 -2.33 -14.20 2.37
CA VAL A 18 -2.38 -15.46 3.13
C VAL A 18 -3.55 -15.46 4.11
N PHE A 19 -3.78 -14.37 4.84
CA PHE A 19 -4.92 -14.22 5.74
C PHE A 19 -6.26 -14.41 5.01
N ALA A 20 -6.44 -13.74 3.87
CA ALA A 20 -7.64 -13.89 3.04
C ALA A 20 -7.83 -15.34 2.55
N GLY A 21 -6.75 -16.02 2.18
CA GLY A 21 -6.77 -17.45 1.84
C GLY A 21 -7.18 -18.34 3.02
N LEU A 22 -6.62 -18.09 4.21
CA LEU A 22 -6.97 -18.85 5.42
C LEU A 22 -8.44 -18.67 5.81
N CYS A 23 -9.03 -17.49 5.58
CA CYS A 23 -10.46 -17.25 5.80
C CYS A 23 -11.38 -18.13 4.91
N GLN A 24 -10.87 -18.70 3.81
CA GLN A 24 -11.61 -19.63 2.95
C GLN A 24 -11.49 -21.10 3.39
N THR A 25 -10.81 -21.37 4.51
CA THR A 25 -10.55 -22.73 5.00
C THR A 25 -11.23 -22.98 6.36
N ASN A 26 -11.24 -24.23 6.82
CA ASN A 26 -11.78 -24.61 8.13
C ASN A 26 -10.78 -24.37 9.31
N VAL A 27 -9.95 -23.34 9.21
CA VAL A 27 -9.03 -22.97 10.30
C VAL A 27 -9.83 -22.46 11.50
N ALA A 28 -9.36 -22.80 12.70
CA ALA A 28 -10.05 -22.44 13.94
C ALA A 28 -10.20 -20.91 14.09
N LEU A 29 -11.42 -20.48 14.44
CA LEU A 29 -11.77 -19.06 14.60
C LEU A 29 -10.80 -18.27 15.50
N PRO A 30 -10.31 -18.80 16.65
CA PRO A 30 -9.35 -18.07 17.48
C PRO A 30 -8.06 -17.70 16.75
N VAL A 31 -7.60 -18.54 15.81
CA VAL A 31 -6.39 -18.28 15.01
C VAL A 31 -6.64 -17.13 14.05
N ILE A 32 -7.76 -17.17 13.32
CA ILE A 32 -8.16 -16.09 12.40
C ILE A 32 -8.35 -14.78 13.16
N MET A 33 -9.00 -14.80 14.31
CA MET A 33 -9.20 -13.60 15.15
C MET A 33 -7.88 -13.04 15.67
N THR A 34 -6.93 -13.89 16.04
CA THR A 34 -5.60 -13.44 16.47
C THR A 34 -4.85 -12.76 15.32
N LEU A 35 -4.87 -13.36 14.12
CA LEU A 35 -4.28 -12.76 12.91
C LEU A 35 -4.97 -11.44 12.55
N TYR A 36 -6.28 -11.36 12.70
CA TYR A 36 -7.00 -10.11 12.46
C TYR A 36 -6.54 -8.99 13.42
N CYS A 37 -6.48 -9.28 14.72
CA CYS A 37 -5.99 -8.33 15.73
C CYS A 37 -4.54 -7.88 15.49
N VAL A 38 -3.68 -8.74 14.93
CA VAL A 38 -2.30 -8.39 14.53
C VAL A 38 -2.26 -7.60 13.22
N GLY A 39 -3.18 -7.90 12.30
CA GLY A 39 -3.24 -7.28 10.98
C GLY A 39 -3.56 -5.79 11.04
N ILE A 40 -4.47 -5.37 11.93
CA ILE A 40 -4.85 -3.96 12.11
C ILE A 40 -3.62 -3.06 12.40
N PRO A 41 -2.86 -3.28 13.48
CA PRO A 41 -1.69 -2.45 13.77
C PRO A 41 -0.61 -2.60 12.71
N LEU A 42 -0.46 -3.77 12.08
CA LEU A 42 0.50 -3.99 10.99
C LEU A 42 0.22 -3.09 9.78
N ILE A 43 -1.05 -2.97 9.36
CA ILE A 43 -1.46 -2.10 8.26
C ILE A 43 -1.24 -0.63 8.63
N LEU A 44 -1.66 -0.21 9.83
CA LEU A 44 -1.45 1.17 10.29
C LEU A 44 0.03 1.54 10.36
N PHE A 45 0.87 0.63 10.86
CA PHE A 45 2.32 0.81 10.90
C PHE A 45 2.92 0.92 9.50
N MET A 46 2.48 0.09 8.56
CA MET A 46 2.92 0.16 7.17
C MET A 46 2.54 1.49 6.52
N VAL A 47 1.29 1.93 6.65
CA VAL A 47 0.82 3.22 6.10
C VAL A 47 1.61 4.38 6.69
N TYR A 48 1.77 4.43 8.01
CA TYR A 48 2.58 5.46 8.67
C TYR A 48 4.02 5.47 8.15
N THR A 49 4.64 4.29 8.03
CA THR A 49 6.02 4.16 7.54
C THR A 49 6.13 4.66 6.10
N VAL A 50 5.20 4.31 5.22
CA VAL A 50 5.21 4.76 3.82
C VAL A 50 5.04 6.27 3.71
N LEU A 51 4.12 6.86 4.50
CA LEU A 51 3.86 8.30 4.48
C LEU A 51 5.01 9.14 5.07
N THR A 52 5.83 8.55 5.94
CA THR A 52 6.96 9.23 6.59
C THR A 52 8.31 8.87 5.99
N ASP A 53 8.36 7.95 5.02
CA ASP A 53 9.60 7.57 4.33
C ASP A 53 10.08 8.72 3.44
N ASP A 54 11.37 9.07 3.52
CA ASP A 54 11.99 10.06 2.63
C ASP A 54 12.27 9.44 1.25
N TYR A 55 11.18 9.15 0.53
CA TYR A 55 11.24 8.55 -0.79
C TYR A 55 11.53 9.62 -1.85
N LYS A 56 12.63 9.43 -2.60
CA LYS A 56 12.96 10.27 -3.75
C LYS A 56 12.62 9.53 -5.05
N THR A 57 11.82 10.18 -5.89
CA THR A 57 11.46 9.70 -7.23
C THR A 57 11.62 10.82 -8.24
N THR A 58 12.00 10.47 -9.47
CA THR A 58 12.04 11.41 -10.60
C THR A 58 10.65 11.75 -11.12
N LYS A 59 9.66 10.89 -10.84
CA LYS A 59 8.26 11.08 -11.19
C LYS A 59 7.50 11.76 -10.06
N THR A 60 6.82 12.84 -10.41
CA THR A 60 5.97 13.64 -9.54
C THR A 60 4.50 13.42 -9.89
N PHE A 61 3.57 13.87 -9.04
CA PHE A 61 2.14 13.85 -9.39
C PHE A 61 1.82 14.62 -10.68
N LYS A 62 2.63 15.62 -11.04
CA LYS A 62 2.49 16.37 -12.29
C LYS A 62 2.83 15.54 -13.53
N ASP A 63 3.58 14.44 -13.39
CA ASP A 63 3.87 13.56 -14.53
C ASP A 63 2.70 12.60 -14.85
N TRP A 64 1.60 12.70 -14.08
CA TRP A 64 0.41 11.84 -14.15
C TRP A 64 0.79 10.35 -14.25
N TYR A 65 -0.06 9.53 -14.86
CA TYR A 65 0.23 8.12 -15.15
C TYR A 65 1.18 7.94 -16.36
N GLY A 66 1.59 9.03 -17.03
CA GLY A 66 2.49 9.02 -18.18
C GLY A 66 1.93 8.37 -19.45
N ASP A 67 0.72 7.82 -19.37
CA ASP A 67 -0.04 7.17 -20.45
C ASP A 67 -1.22 8.03 -20.94
N HIS A 68 -1.58 9.08 -20.20
CA HIS A 68 -2.56 10.09 -20.61
C HIS A 68 -1.85 11.34 -21.14
N PRO A 69 -2.29 11.92 -22.26
CA PRO A 69 -1.74 13.20 -22.73
C PRO A 69 -1.98 14.30 -21.69
N MET A 70 -0.92 15.04 -21.36
CA MET A 70 -0.96 16.15 -20.39
C MET A 70 -1.65 17.41 -20.94
N GLU A 71 -1.79 17.52 -22.26
CA GLU A 71 -2.38 18.68 -22.94
C GLU A 71 -3.83 18.97 -22.56
N THR A 72 -4.56 17.99 -22.02
CA THR A 72 -5.95 18.18 -21.59
C THR A 72 -6.06 18.88 -20.24
N LEU A 73 -5.03 18.84 -19.38
CA LEU A 73 -5.07 19.48 -18.06
C LEU A 73 -4.67 20.96 -18.12
N GLU A 74 -3.73 21.31 -18.99
CA GLU A 74 -3.29 22.71 -19.17
C GLU A 74 -4.39 23.60 -19.80
N LYS A 75 -5.32 23.01 -20.59
CA LYS A 75 -6.43 23.75 -21.21
C LYS A 75 -7.60 24.05 -20.26
N GLU A 76 -7.70 23.38 -19.12
CA GLU A 76 -8.75 23.64 -18.12
C GLU A 76 -8.36 24.75 -17.14
N GLU A 77 -7.07 25.01 -16.93
CA GLU A 77 -6.59 26.09 -16.04
C GLU A 77 -6.61 27.49 -16.70
N GLU A 78 -6.73 27.57 -18.03
CA GLU A 78 -6.79 28.84 -18.78
C GLU A 78 -8.21 29.37 -19.06
N ASN A 79 -9.28 28.69 -18.60
CA ASN A 79 -10.69 29.13 -18.78
C ASN A 79 -11.35 29.62 -17.49
#